data_AF-A0A2K8VBL8-F1
#
_entry.id   AF-A0A2K8VBL8-F1
#
_cell.length_a   1.000
_cell.length_b   1.000
_cell.length_c   1.000
_cell.angle_alpha   90.00
_cell.angle_beta   90.00
_cell.angle_gamma   90.00
#
_symmetry.space_group_name_H-M   'P 1'
#
loop_
_entity.id
_entity.type
_entity.pdbx_description
1 polymer ?
#
loop_
_entity_poly.entity_id
_entity_poly.type
_entity_poly.pdbx_seq_one_letter_code
_entity_poly.pdbx_strand_id
1 'polypeptide(L)'
;MRKLILTLLVGLFCLPSFANDSLTKDFTTGNPEIGSINAMTFGPNGILFLGDSENSQIVAVDMSSAKKATNKKLYIKDIESLLSDLLGADSDQLQIIDLVVNPVNQNVYLGAQHSSGKSLLFLVNNNTLENVSLSSVSFSKTAVSNVIKADAKDRRGRPLRRLAITDIQYGNGQVMISGLNNAEFASTFRSIPFPFTNNQKDSSLEIYHAAHGKYETHAPIKTFMTTTINNQPHIIASYTCTPLVVFPMNSLNPGAHTKGRTVAELGNWNTPLDIIEMTKDGKRYILMANSNRALMKIKVSDIEAFNTSVNTRVKERAGTSGVDFINLPFVNVQQLDKLNDTQFVFIQREANGKLALKTSSNRWL
;
A
#
# COMPACT_ATOMS: atom_id res chain seq x y z
N MET A 1 8.32 59.94 39.65
CA MET A 1 8.03 59.16 38.42
C MET A 1 7.97 57.67 38.76
N ARG A 2 6.78 57.14 39.06
CA ARG A 2 6.57 55.70 39.36
C ARG A 2 6.24 54.99 38.05
N LYS A 3 7.08 54.05 37.62
CA LYS A 3 6.81 53.20 36.45
C LYS A 3 5.87 52.07 36.85
N LEU A 4 4.67 52.07 36.26
CA LEU A 4 3.71 50.97 36.34
C LEU A 4 4.23 49.82 35.47
N ILE A 5 4.55 48.67 36.06
CA ILE A 5 4.84 47.44 35.33
C ILE A 5 3.51 46.75 35.11
N LEU A 6 3.05 46.74 33.85
CA LEU A 6 1.85 46.02 33.41
C LEU A 6 2.24 44.56 33.17
N THR A 7 1.98 43.69 34.14
CA THR A 7 2.18 42.24 33.98
C THR A 7 1.04 41.67 33.13
N LEU A 8 1.32 41.40 31.86
CA LEU A 8 0.39 40.75 30.95
C LEU A 8 0.28 39.26 31.33
N LEU A 9 -0.82 38.89 31.98
CA LEU A 9 -1.15 37.50 32.29
C LEU A 9 -1.61 36.80 31.00
N VAL A 10 -0.72 36.05 30.36
CA VAL A 10 -1.09 35.21 29.20
C VAL A 10 -1.83 33.98 29.74
N GLY A 11 -3.16 34.05 29.75
CA GLY A 11 -4.02 32.91 30.05
C GLY A 11 -3.89 31.86 28.97
N LEU A 12 -3.32 30.70 29.34
CA LEU A 12 -3.27 29.51 28.51
C LEU A 12 -4.70 28.96 28.36
N PHE A 13 -5.41 29.35 27.29
CA PHE A 13 -6.66 28.73 26.92
C PHE A 13 -6.38 27.30 26.44
N CYS A 14 -6.61 26.31 27.31
CA CYS A 14 -6.85 24.94 26.88
C CYS A 14 -8.12 24.93 26.04
N LEU A 15 -7.96 24.95 24.72
CA LEU A 15 -9.06 24.62 23.82
C LEU A 15 -9.41 23.14 24.00
N PRO A 16 -10.68 22.77 24.24
CA PRO A 16 -11.09 21.39 24.18
C PRO A 16 -10.88 20.88 22.75
N SER A 17 -10.23 19.72 22.59
CA SER A 17 -10.15 19.00 21.32
C SER A 17 -11.55 18.52 20.95
N PHE A 18 -12.33 19.37 20.27
CA PHE A 18 -13.65 19.00 19.75
C PHE A 18 -13.50 18.15 18.46
N ALA A 19 -13.92 16.89 18.60
CA ALA A 19 -14.55 16.00 17.62
C ALA A 19 -13.79 15.61 16.32
N ASN A 20 -13.49 14.31 16.23
CA ASN A 20 -13.22 13.51 15.02
C ASN A 20 -14.37 13.51 13.98
N ASP A 21 -15.44 14.30 14.18
CA ASP A 21 -16.72 14.17 13.49
C ASP A 21 -16.63 14.38 11.97
N SER A 22 -15.71 15.22 11.46
CA SER A 22 -15.76 15.59 10.05
C SER A 22 -15.41 14.45 9.09
N LEU A 23 -14.55 13.51 9.50
CA LEU A 23 -14.08 12.41 8.63
C LEU A 23 -15.00 11.19 8.68
N THR A 24 -15.66 10.98 9.81
CA THR A 24 -16.57 9.85 10.05
C THR A 24 -18.04 10.24 10.05
N LYS A 25 -18.39 11.50 9.71
CA LYS A 25 -19.78 12.01 9.69
C LYS A 25 -20.75 11.17 8.86
N ASP A 26 -20.25 10.56 7.78
CA ASP A 26 -21.06 9.77 6.84
C ASP A 26 -20.95 8.26 7.13
N PHE A 27 -20.37 7.87 8.26
CA PHE A 27 -20.21 6.47 8.63
C PHE A 27 -21.50 5.93 9.22
N THR A 28 -21.77 4.67 8.92
CA THR A 28 -22.89 3.90 9.47
C THR A 28 -22.32 2.68 10.20
N THR A 29 -23.07 2.13 11.15
CA THR A 29 -22.67 0.90 11.84
C THR A 29 -23.35 -0.30 11.22
N GLY A 30 -22.58 -1.34 10.88
CA GLY A 30 -23.11 -2.59 10.35
C GLY A 30 -22.07 -3.45 9.63
N ASN A 31 -22.54 -4.36 8.79
CA ASN A 31 -21.68 -5.13 7.89
C ASN A 31 -21.43 -4.34 6.60
N PRO A 32 -20.17 -4.05 6.22
CA PRO A 32 -19.87 -3.40 4.96
C PRO A 32 -20.13 -4.26 3.72
N GLU A 33 -20.42 -5.57 3.90
CA GLU A 33 -20.63 -6.56 2.84
C GLU A 33 -19.39 -6.67 1.95
N ILE A 34 -18.22 -6.92 2.58
CA ILE A 34 -16.95 -7.11 1.88
C ILE A 34 -16.90 -8.51 1.29
N GLY A 35 -16.74 -8.62 -0.03
CA GLY A 35 -16.58 -9.88 -0.75
C GLY A 35 -15.13 -10.37 -0.76
N SER A 36 -14.17 -9.44 -0.74
CA SER A 36 -12.75 -9.73 -0.78
C SER A 36 -11.91 -8.63 -0.13
N ILE A 37 -10.74 -8.98 0.39
CA ILE A 37 -9.68 -8.02 0.75
C ILE A 37 -8.53 -8.26 -0.23
N ASN A 38 -8.24 -7.28 -1.09
CA ASN A 38 -7.15 -7.36 -2.08
C ASN A 38 -5.98 -6.43 -1.76
N ALA A 39 -6.27 -5.31 -1.11
CA ALA A 39 -5.30 -4.31 -0.70
C ALA A 39 -5.86 -3.55 0.50
N MET A 40 -4.97 -3.06 1.35
CA MET A 40 -5.27 -2.33 2.57
C MET A 40 -4.36 -1.11 2.67
N THR A 41 -4.84 -0.04 3.30
CA THR A 41 -3.98 1.06 3.72
C THR A 41 -4.63 1.80 4.88
N PHE A 42 -3.83 2.35 5.78
CA PHE A 42 -4.35 3.32 6.73
C PHE A 42 -4.38 4.73 6.14
N GLY A 43 -5.44 5.43 6.48
CA GLY A 43 -5.61 6.86 6.25
C GLY A 43 -5.42 7.68 7.52
N PRO A 44 -6.01 8.89 7.56
CA PRO A 44 -5.93 9.77 8.70
C PRO A 44 -6.71 9.17 9.87
N ASN A 45 -6.31 9.54 11.09
CA ASN A 45 -7.04 9.25 12.32
C ASN A 45 -7.35 7.75 12.56
N GLY A 46 -6.57 6.84 11.97
CA GLY A 46 -6.76 5.40 12.16
C GLY A 46 -7.91 4.81 11.35
N ILE A 47 -8.29 5.43 10.23
CA ILE A 47 -9.27 4.86 9.30
C ILE A 47 -8.56 3.83 8.41
N LEU A 48 -9.04 2.58 8.42
CA LEU A 48 -8.54 1.51 7.56
C LEU A 48 -9.34 1.49 6.26
N PHE A 49 -8.66 1.64 5.13
CA PHE A 49 -9.25 1.42 3.81
C PHE A 49 -9.01 -0.02 3.37
N LEU A 50 -10.05 -0.65 2.82
CA LEU A 50 -10.05 -2.00 2.28
C LEU A 50 -10.49 -1.96 0.82
N GLY A 51 -9.67 -2.52 -0.07
CA GLY A 51 -9.97 -2.71 -1.47
C GLY A 51 -10.67 -4.04 -1.71
N ASP A 52 -11.93 -3.99 -2.17
CA ASP A 52 -12.76 -5.16 -2.44
C ASP A 52 -13.01 -5.29 -3.95
N SER A 53 -12.17 -6.10 -4.60
CA SER A 53 -12.27 -6.33 -6.04
C SER A 53 -13.55 -7.05 -6.42
N GLU A 54 -13.96 -8.05 -5.63
CA GLU A 54 -15.15 -8.86 -5.93
C GLU A 54 -16.42 -8.00 -5.99
N ASN A 55 -16.58 -7.03 -5.09
CA ASN A 55 -17.73 -6.11 -5.11
C ASN A 55 -17.45 -4.75 -5.77
N SER A 56 -16.24 -4.50 -6.30
CA SER A 56 -15.86 -3.19 -6.89
C SER A 56 -16.07 -2.03 -5.94
N GLN A 57 -15.57 -2.12 -4.72
CA GLN A 57 -15.76 -1.06 -3.72
C GLN A 57 -14.50 -0.80 -2.92
N ILE A 58 -14.40 0.41 -2.40
CA ILE A 58 -13.51 0.73 -1.27
C ILE A 58 -14.39 0.88 -0.04
N VAL A 59 -13.97 0.23 1.05
CA VAL A 59 -14.59 0.38 2.37
C VAL A 59 -13.63 1.09 3.30
N ALA A 60 -14.08 2.14 3.96
CA ALA A 60 -13.36 2.83 5.03
C ALA A 60 -13.95 2.39 6.38
N VAL A 61 -13.14 1.75 7.21
CA VAL A 61 -13.52 1.25 8.54
C VAL A 61 -12.86 2.12 9.60
N ASP A 62 -13.64 2.63 10.55
CA ASP A 62 -13.13 3.42 11.65
C ASP A 62 -12.46 2.52 12.69
N MET A 63 -11.13 2.60 12.78
CA MET A 63 -10.32 1.90 13.78
C MET A 63 -9.72 2.88 14.81
N SER A 64 -10.23 4.12 14.88
CA SER A 64 -9.68 5.18 15.75
C SER A 64 -9.79 4.85 17.25
N SER A 65 -10.80 4.06 17.63
CA SER A 65 -11.02 3.58 19.00
C SER A 65 -10.29 2.27 19.33
N ALA A 66 -9.57 1.68 18.37
CA ALA A 66 -8.87 0.42 18.58
C ALA A 66 -7.74 0.60 19.61
N LYS A 67 -7.80 -0.20 20.67
CA LYS A 67 -6.76 -0.24 21.70
C LYS A 67 -5.43 -0.67 21.09
N LYS A 68 -4.35 -0.09 21.59
CA LYS A 68 -3.00 -0.53 21.21
C LYS A 68 -2.77 -1.98 21.61
N ALA A 69 -2.35 -2.80 20.66
CA ALA A 69 -1.96 -4.18 20.87
C ALA A 69 -0.71 -4.25 21.75
N THR A 70 -0.63 -5.26 22.60
CA THR A 70 0.51 -5.49 23.50
C THR A 70 1.39 -6.58 22.91
N ASN A 71 2.56 -6.21 22.40
CA ASN A 71 3.53 -7.16 21.88
C ASN A 71 4.88 -6.96 22.59
N LYS A 72 5.37 -7.96 23.35
CA LYS A 72 6.68 -7.88 24.04
C LYS A 72 7.82 -7.58 23.06
N LYS A 73 7.77 -8.26 21.92
CA LYS A 73 8.57 -8.05 20.72
C LYS A 73 7.68 -8.45 19.57
N LEU A 74 7.43 -7.55 18.62
CA LEU A 74 6.63 -7.84 17.44
C LEU A 74 7.35 -8.87 16.57
N TYR A 75 7.05 -10.14 16.84
CA TYR A 75 7.67 -11.32 16.23
C TYR A 75 6.72 -12.49 16.30
N ILE A 76 6.46 -13.12 15.15
CA ILE A 76 5.76 -14.39 15.03
C ILE A 76 6.66 -15.32 14.23
N LYS A 77 6.94 -16.50 14.78
CA LYS A 77 7.85 -17.47 14.14
C LYS A 77 7.24 -18.11 12.90
N ASP A 78 5.94 -18.37 12.92
CA ASP A 78 5.22 -19.10 11.88
C ASP A 78 3.77 -18.63 11.82
N ILE A 79 3.48 -17.68 10.92
CA ILE A 79 2.15 -17.08 10.77
C ILE A 79 1.18 -18.10 10.15
N GLU A 80 1.65 -18.93 9.22
CA GLU A 80 0.82 -19.93 8.55
C GLU A 80 0.33 -20.99 9.53
N SER A 81 1.19 -21.47 10.42
CA SER A 81 0.76 -22.38 11.50
C SER A 81 -0.32 -21.76 12.37
N LEU A 82 -0.19 -20.48 12.76
CA LEU A 82 -1.22 -19.81 13.56
C LEU A 82 -2.54 -19.65 12.79
N LEU A 83 -2.48 -19.29 11.51
CA LEU A 83 -3.68 -19.19 10.67
C LEU A 83 -4.35 -20.56 10.49
N SER A 84 -3.57 -21.62 10.25
CA SER A 84 -4.07 -22.99 10.16
C SER A 84 -4.79 -23.42 11.43
N ASP A 85 -4.19 -23.18 12.60
CA ASP A 85 -4.78 -23.49 13.90
C ASP A 85 -6.07 -22.70 14.15
N LEU A 86 -6.09 -21.41 13.80
CA LEU A 86 -7.25 -20.53 14.00
C LEU A 86 -8.41 -20.84 13.06
N LEU A 87 -8.12 -21.29 11.84
CA LEU A 87 -9.11 -21.47 10.78
C LEU A 87 -9.49 -22.92 10.53
N GLY A 88 -8.77 -23.88 11.13
CA GLY A 88 -8.96 -25.30 10.88
C GLY A 88 -8.74 -25.66 9.41
N ALA A 89 -7.73 -25.05 8.78
CA ALA A 89 -7.42 -25.19 7.37
C ALA A 89 -5.93 -25.49 7.15
N ASP A 90 -5.62 -26.21 6.08
CA ASP A 90 -4.25 -26.53 5.73
C ASP A 90 -3.51 -25.26 5.26
N SER A 91 -2.19 -25.21 5.48
CA SER A 91 -1.39 -24.01 5.18
C SER A 91 -1.40 -23.64 3.69
N ASP A 92 -1.60 -24.62 2.80
CA ASP A 92 -1.69 -24.40 1.34
C ASP A 92 -3.07 -23.86 0.90
N GLN A 93 -4.06 -23.89 1.79
CA GLN A 93 -5.38 -23.28 1.59
C GLN A 93 -5.43 -21.82 2.05
N LEU A 94 -4.34 -21.32 2.64
CA LEU A 94 -4.28 -20.00 3.27
C LEU A 94 -3.23 -19.13 2.59
N GLN A 95 -3.59 -17.88 2.32
CA GLN A 95 -2.69 -16.90 1.73
C GLN A 95 -2.75 -15.59 2.52
N ILE A 96 -1.59 -15.05 2.87
CA ILE A 96 -1.50 -13.67 3.34
C ILE A 96 -1.59 -12.74 2.12
N ILE A 97 -2.55 -11.84 2.15
CA ILE A 97 -2.81 -10.89 1.07
C ILE A 97 -2.01 -9.61 1.26
N ASP A 98 -2.03 -9.06 2.47
CA ASP A 98 -1.48 -7.73 2.76
C ASP A 98 -1.20 -7.56 4.27
N LEU A 99 -0.27 -6.66 4.63
CA LEU A 99 0.07 -6.23 5.98
C LEU A 99 0.08 -4.71 6.06
N VAL A 100 -0.68 -4.14 6.99
CA VAL A 100 -0.69 -2.70 7.22
C VAL A 100 -0.56 -2.34 8.70
N VAL A 101 0.08 -1.21 8.97
CA VAL A 101 0.27 -0.65 10.30
C VAL A 101 -0.62 0.57 10.47
N ASN A 102 -1.39 0.59 11.55
CA ASN A 102 -2.10 1.79 11.95
C ASN A 102 -1.11 2.84 12.49
N PRO A 103 -0.93 3.99 11.83
CA PRO A 103 0.07 4.98 12.21
C PRO A 103 -0.23 5.65 13.57
N VAL A 104 -1.48 5.61 14.04
CA VAL A 104 -1.91 6.26 15.29
C VAL A 104 -1.49 5.46 16.52
N ASN A 105 -1.60 4.13 16.47
CA ASN A 105 -1.36 3.27 17.63
C ASN A 105 -0.28 2.19 17.39
N GLN A 106 0.27 2.08 16.18
CA GLN A 106 1.26 1.08 15.74
C GLN A 106 0.74 -0.37 15.77
N ASN A 107 -0.58 -0.56 15.73
CA ASN A 107 -1.17 -1.89 15.58
C ASN A 107 -0.87 -2.43 14.18
N VAL A 108 -0.52 -3.72 14.10
CA VAL A 108 -0.25 -4.40 12.83
C VAL A 108 -1.44 -5.28 12.49
N TYR A 109 -1.99 -5.07 11.29
CA TYR A 109 -3.11 -5.81 10.76
C TYR A 109 -2.69 -6.65 9.56
N LEU A 110 -3.30 -7.83 9.43
CA LEU A 110 -3.02 -8.80 8.39
C LEU A 110 -4.30 -9.18 7.68
N GLY A 111 -4.31 -9.04 6.36
CA GLY A 111 -5.36 -9.59 5.51
C GLY A 111 -4.96 -11.01 5.09
N ALA A 112 -5.84 -11.97 5.27
CA ALA A 112 -5.64 -13.33 4.79
C ALA A 112 -6.85 -13.81 3.99
N GLN A 113 -6.60 -14.68 3.02
CA GLN A 113 -7.62 -15.30 2.20
C GLN A 113 -7.52 -16.81 2.32
N HIS A 114 -8.68 -17.44 2.50
CA HIS A 114 -8.84 -18.88 2.36
C HIS A 114 -9.13 -19.24 0.90
N SER A 115 -8.72 -20.43 0.46
CA SER A 115 -8.91 -20.95 -0.91
C SER A 115 -10.38 -20.99 -1.38
N SER A 116 -11.33 -20.95 -0.44
CA SER A 116 -12.77 -20.79 -0.72
C SER A 116 -13.19 -19.38 -1.17
N GLY A 117 -12.25 -18.42 -1.15
CA GLY A 117 -12.49 -17.00 -1.45
C GLY A 117 -12.73 -16.13 -0.20
N LYS A 118 -13.00 -16.75 0.96
CA LYS A 118 -13.27 -16.02 2.21
C LYS A 118 -12.05 -15.19 2.63
N SER A 119 -12.25 -13.88 2.78
CA SER A 119 -11.23 -12.95 3.28
C SER A 119 -11.44 -12.67 4.77
N LEU A 120 -10.34 -12.51 5.50
CA LEU A 120 -10.29 -12.36 6.95
C LEU A 120 -9.28 -11.27 7.31
N LEU A 121 -9.57 -10.53 8.38
CA LEU A 121 -8.70 -9.50 8.92
C LEU A 121 -8.25 -9.91 10.32
N PHE A 122 -6.95 -9.80 10.59
CA PHE A 122 -6.37 -10.14 11.89
C PHE A 122 -5.58 -8.97 12.45
N LEU A 123 -5.60 -8.84 13.78
CA LEU A 123 -4.70 -7.98 14.56
C LEU A 123 -3.57 -8.84 15.13
N VAL A 124 -2.33 -8.35 15.02
CA VAL A 124 -1.20 -8.95 15.74
C VAL A 124 -1.16 -8.44 17.17
N ASN A 125 -1.57 -9.28 18.12
CA ASN A 125 -1.61 -8.96 19.55
C ASN A 125 -1.02 -10.12 20.36
N ASN A 126 -0.27 -9.82 21.41
CA ASN A 126 0.44 -10.81 22.23
C ASN A 126 1.27 -11.82 21.41
N ASN A 127 1.84 -11.40 20.28
CA ASN A 127 2.54 -12.25 19.32
C ASN A 127 1.69 -13.43 18.78
N THR A 128 0.36 -13.27 18.77
CA THR A 128 -0.60 -14.14 18.10
C THR A 128 -1.45 -13.33 17.11
N LEU A 129 -2.44 -13.98 16.48
CA LEU A 129 -3.42 -13.37 15.60
C LEU A 129 -4.80 -13.37 16.27
N GLU A 130 -5.39 -12.19 16.38
CA GLU A 130 -6.76 -12.01 16.85
C GLU A 130 -7.65 -11.65 15.66
N ASN A 131 -8.73 -12.40 15.44
CA ASN A 131 -9.68 -12.11 14.37
C ASN A 131 -10.38 -10.76 14.63
N VAL A 132 -10.33 -9.88 13.64
CA VAL A 132 -11.06 -8.61 13.64
C VAL A 132 -12.36 -8.82 12.86
N SER A 133 -13.47 -8.97 13.59
CA SER A 133 -14.78 -9.15 12.96
C SER A 133 -15.20 -7.88 12.21
N LEU A 134 -15.59 -8.04 10.95
CA LEU A 134 -16.19 -7.00 10.12
C LEU A 134 -17.73 -7.08 10.09
N SER A 135 -18.35 -7.93 10.91
CA SER A 135 -19.80 -8.14 10.91
C SER A 135 -20.61 -6.94 11.42
N SER A 136 -20.01 -6.10 12.26
CA SER A 136 -20.61 -4.88 12.78
C SER A 136 -19.51 -3.89 13.14
N VAL A 137 -19.21 -2.99 12.20
CA VAL A 137 -18.18 -1.95 12.33
C VAL A 137 -18.75 -0.60 11.94
N SER A 138 -18.12 0.49 12.39
CA SER A 138 -18.41 1.83 11.87
C SER A 138 -17.68 2.02 10.55
N PHE A 139 -18.40 2.23 9.45
CA PHE A 139 -17.82 2.31 8.11
C PHE A 139 -18.54 3.27 7.17
N SER A 140 -17.84 3.70 6.14
CA SER A 140 -18.42 4.23 4.89
C SER A 140 -17.86 3.46 3.70
N LYS A 141 -18.53 3.49 2.56
CA LYS A 141 -18.05 2.81 1.35
C LYS A 141 -18.42 3.56 0.09
N THR A 142 -17.67 3.28 -0.98
CA THR A 142 -17.92 3.84 -2.31
C THR A 142 -17.63 2.80 -3.39
N ALA A 143 -18.37 2.88 -4.50
CA ALA A 143 -18.14 2.02 -5.66
C ALA A 143 -16.91 2.51 -6.45
N VAL A 144 -16.14 1.57 -6.98
CA VAL A 144 -15.06 1.82 -7.93
C VAL A 144 -15.60 1.62 -9.33
N SER A 145 -15.77 2.72 -10.08
CA SER A 145 -16.32 2.65 -11.43
C SER A 145 -15.33 2.06 -12.45
N ASN A 146 -15.90 1.53 -13.54
CA ASN A 146 -15.17 1.05 -14.72
C ASN A 146 -14.09 0.01 -14.43
N VAL A 147 -14.26 -0.82 -13.40
CA VAL A 147 -13.33 -1.93 -13.17
C VAL A 147 -13.52 -3.04 -14.21
N ILE A 148 -12.53 -3.93 -14.30
CA ILE A 148 -12.61 -5.13 -15.12
C ILE A 148 -13.86 -5.98 -14.78
N LYS A 149 -14.50 -6.57 -15.80
CA LYS A 149 -15.71 -7.40 -15.64
C LYS A 149 -15.45 -8.59 -14.69
N ALA A 150 -16.49 -9.00 -13.97
CA ALA A 150 -16.41 -10.09 -12.99
C ALA A 150 -16.00 -11.45 -13.61
N ASP A 151 -16.45 -11.73 -14.84
CA ASP A 151 -16.18 -12.95 -15.58
C ASP A 151 -14.94 -12.88 -16.48
N ALA A 152 -14.24 -11.74 -16.51
CA ALA A 152 -13.07 -11.54 -17.34
C ALA A 152 -11.96 -12.52 -16.97
N LYS A 153 -11.35 -13.11 -17.99
CA LYS A 153 -10.24 -14.06 -17.85
C LYS A 153 -9.06 -13.64 -18.70
N ASP A 154 -7.86 -13.98 -18.24
CA ASP A 154 -6.66 -13.81 -19.05
C ASP A 154 -6.55 -14.90 -20.13
N ARG A 155 -5.49 -14.82 -20.95
CA ARG A 155 -5.22 -15.79 -22.02
C ARG A 155 -5.03 -17.23 -21.54
N ARG A 156 -4.81 -17.44 -20.24
CA ARG A 156 -4.65 -18.76 -19.60
C ARG A 156 -5.91 -19.18 -18.82
N GLY A 157 -7.02 -18.46 -18.98
CA GLY A 157 -8.29 -18.74 -18.32
C GLY A 157 -8.37 -18.31 -16.85
N ARG A 158 -7.36 -17.58 -16.34
CA ARG A 158 -7.33 -17.16 -14.93
C ARG A 158 -8.25 -15.96 -14.72
N PRO A 159 -9.06 -15.92 -13.64
CA PRO A 159 -9.91 -14.77 -13.33
C PRO A 159 -9.11 -13.48 -13.17
N LEU A 160 -9.57 -12.42 -13.82
CA LEU A 160 -8.99 -11.08 -13.76
C LEU A 160 -9.66 -10.19 -12.72
N ARG A 161 -10.83 -10.59 -12.19
CA ARG A 161 -11.60 -9.80 -11.22
C ARG A 161 -10.77 -9.36 -10.01
N ARG A 162 -9.98 -10.27 -9.44
CA ARG A 162 -9.02 -10.00 -8.36
C ARG A 162 -7.96 -8.92 -8.65
N LEU A 163 -7.81 -8.52 -9.91
CA LEU A 163 -6.91 -7.45 -10.33
C LEU A 163 -7.65 -6.12 -10.55
N ALA A 164 -8.96 -6.05 -10.26
CA ALA A 164 -9.72 -4.80 -10.30
C ALA A 164 -9.15 -3.75 -9.35
N ILE A 165 -8.67 -4.19 -8.18
CA ILE A 165 -7.93 -3.40 -7.20
C ILE A 165 -6.67 -4.17 -6.86
N THR A 166 -5.52 -3.67 -7.27
CA THR A 166 -4.21 -4.31 -7.03
C THR A 166 -3.45 -3.70 -5.87
N ASP A 167 -3.68 -2.43 -5.58
CA ASP A 167 -3.09 -1.70 -4.46
C ASP A 167 -3.93 -0.43 -4.18
N ILE A 168 -3.86 0.07 -2.95
CA ILE A 168 -4.50 1.31 -2.51
C ILE A 168 -3.58 2.12 -1.61
N GLN A 169 -3.64 3.45 -1.72
CA GLN A 169 -2.90 4.36 -0.87
C GLN A 169 -3.76 5.55 -0.49
N TYR A 170 -3.52 6.13 0.70
CA TYR A 170 -4.14 7.40 1.09
C TYR A 170 -3.13 8.54 1.02
N GLY A 171 -3.51 9.66 0.40
CA GLY A 171 -2.70 10.86 0.36
C GLY A 171 -3.48 12.08 -0.12
N ASN A 172 -3.14 13.27 0.38
CA ASN A 172 -3.74 14.54 -0.04
C ASN A 172 -5.28 14.56 -0.03
N GLY A 173 -5.91 13.92 0.97
CA GLY A 173 -7.36 13.89 1.10
C GLY A 173 -8.06 12.89 0.15
N GLN A 174 -7.31 11.99 -0.48
CA GLN A 174 -7.84 11.07 -1.48
C GLN A 174 -7.36 9.64 -1.23
N VAL A 175 -8.25 8.68 -1.50
CA VAL A 175 -7.91 7.26 -1.67
C VAL A 175 -7.55 7.04 -3.12
N MET A 176 -6.32 6.64 -3.34
CA MET A 176 -5.74 6.30 -4.63
C MET A 176 -5.79 4.79 -4.83
N ILE A 177 -6.15 4.35 -6.02
CA ILE A 177 -6.44 2.96 -6.33
C ILE A 177 -5.78 2.62 -7.66
N SER A 178 -4.97 1.58 -7.67
CA SER A 178 -4.53 0.96 -8.92
C SER A 178 -5.29 -0.32 -9.22
N GLY A 179 -5.45 -0.64 -10.49
CA GLY A 179 -5.98 -1.92 -10.91
C GLY A 179 -6.46 -1.91 -12.36
N LEU A 180 -7.05 -3.03 -12.77
CA LEU A 180 -7.52 -3.24 -14.12
C LEU A 180 -8.89 -2.60 -14.37
N ASN A 181 -9.04 -1.96 -15.54
CA ASN A 181 -10.30 -1.47 -16.06
C ASN A 181 -10.81 -2.38 -17.21
N ASN A 182 -11.97 -2.03 -17.77
CA ASN A 182 -12.57 -2.70 -18.93
C ASN A 182 -12.40 -1.91 -20.26
N ALA A 183 -11.46 -0.96 -20.33
CA ALA A 183 -11.21 -0.13 -21.50
C ALA A 183 -10.02 -0.65 -22.33
N GLU A 184 -9.76 -0.02 -23.48
CA GLU A 184 -8.62 -0.34 -24.38
C GLU A 184 -7.26 -0.24 -23.67
N PHE A 185 -7.18 0.55 -22.59
CA PHE A 185 -6.02 0.65 -21.70
C PHE A 185 -6.30 -0.03 -20.37
N ALA A 186 -5.87 -1.30 -20.22
CA ALA A 186 -6.27 -2.11 -19.09
C ALA A 186 -5.75 -1.58 -17.73
N SER A 187 -4.60 -0.92 -17.66
CA SER A 187 -4.07 -0.37 -16.39
C SER A 187 -4.61 1.03 -16.13
N THR A 188 -5.30 1.22 -14.99
CA THR A 188 -5.88 2.51 -14.60
C THR A 188 -5.48 2.89 -13.19
N PHE A 189 -5.27 4.19 -13.01
CA PHE A 189 -5.15 4.80 -11.71
C PHE A 189 -6.41 5.61 -11.41
N ARG A 190 -6.97 5.44 -10.21
CA ARG A 190 -8.16 6.16 -9.76
C ARG A 190 -7.84 6.92 -8.48
N SER A 191 -8.48 8.07 -8.31
CA SER A 191 -8.42 8.85 -7.07
C SER A 191 -9.84 9.23 -6.66
N ILE A 192 -10.21 8.88 -5.44
CA ILE A 192 -11.52 9.16 -4.85
C ILE A 192 -11.30 10.04 -3.61
N PRO A 193 -11.93 11.24 -3.52
CA PRO A 193 -11.87 12.05 -2.32
C PRO A 193 -12.39 11.29 -1.10
N PHE A 194 -11.80 11.56 0.06
CA PHE A 194 -12.27 11.07 1.35
C PHE A 194 -12.48 12.25 2.34
N PRO A 195 -13.64 12.34 3.04
CA PRO A 195 -14.80 11.43 3.04
C PRO A 195 -15.41 11.20 1.66
N PHE A 196 -15.97 10.01 1.44
CA PHE A 196 -16.37 9.58 0.11
C PHE A 196 -17.45 10.49 -0.48
N THR A 197 -17.27 10.81 -1.76
CA THR A 197 -18.25 11.54 -2.58
C THR A 197 -18.50 10.76 -3.87
N ASN A 198 -19.49 11.17 -4.66
CA ASN A 198 -19.74 10.58 -5.98
C ASN A 198 -18.72 11.00 -7.04
N ASN A 199 -17.66 11.73 -6.67
CA ASN A 199 -16.62 12.18 -7.58
C ASN A 199 -15.47 11.17 -7.61
N GLN A 200 -15.20 10.62 -8.79
CA GLN A 200 -14.05 9.77 -9.05
C GLN A 200 -13.26 10.35 -10.21
N LYS A 201 -11.94 10.40 -10.06
CA LYS A 201 -11.02 10.73 -11.15
C LYS A 201 -10.30 9.47 -11.57
N ASP A 202 -10.19 9.22 -12.85
CA ASP A 202 -9.42 8.10 -13.41
C ASP A 202 -8.52 8.55 -14.56
N SER A 203 -7.33 7.96 -14.64
CA SER A 203 -6.38 8.21 -15.72
C SER A 203 -5.78 6.88 -16.18
N SER A 204 -5.67 6.73 -17.50
CA SER A 204 -4.94 5.60 -18.08
C SER A 204 -3.44 5.86 -18.00
N LEU A 205 -2.67 4.81 -17.76
CA LEU A 205 -1.22 4.91 -17.59
C LEU A 205 -0.49 4.22 -18.75
N GLU A 206 0.58 4.85 -19.22
CA GLU A 206 1.54 4.26 -20.14
C GLU A 206 2.96 4.34 -19.55
N ILE A 207 3.69 3.23 -19.60
CA ILE A 207 5.06 3.13 -19.05
C ILE A 207 6.00 2.45 -20.05
N TYR A 208 7.29 2.77 -19.99
CA TYR A 208 8.28 2.06 -20.80
C TYR A 208 8.72 0.80 -20.07
N HIS A 209 8.41 -0.36 -20.65
CA HIS A 209 8.78 -1.64 -20.07
C HIS A 209 10.12 -2.09 -20.66
N ALA A 210 11.22 -1.79 -19.97
CA ALA A 210 12.56 -1.97 -20.51
C ALA A 210 12.91 -3.43 -20.82
N ALA A 211 12.37 -4.40 -20.07
CA ALA A 211 12.47 -5.83 -20.41
C ALA A 211 11.91 -6.19 -21.80
N HIS A 212 10.85 -5.49 -22.24
CA HIS A 212 10.18 -5.72 -23.52
C HIS A 212 10.59 -4.71 -24.60
N GLY A 213 11.21 -3.60 -24.21
CA GLY A 213 11.68 -2.56 -25.11
C GLY A 213 10.56 -1.73 -25.74
N LYS A 214 9.41 -1.60 -25.06
CA LYS A 214 8.21 -0.94 -25.60
C LYS A 214 7.42 -0.21 -24.53
N TYR A 215 6.59 0.73 -24.96
CA TYR A 215 5.57 1.32 -24.11
C TYR A 215 4.39 0.36 -23.94
N GLU A 216 3.85 0.28 -22.71
CA GLU A 216 2.77 -0.62 -22.34
C GLU A 216 1.70 0.11 -21.53
N THR A 217 0.46 -0.27 -21.79
CA THR A 217 -0.75 0.27 -21.14
C THR A 217 -1.58 -0.79 -20.41
N HIS A 218 -1.14 -2.04 -20.47
CA HIS A 218 -1.89 -3.20 -19.98
C HIS A 218 -1.26 -3.84 -18.73
N ALA A 219 -0.05 -3.42 -18.34
CA ALA A 219 0.60 -3.92 -17.14
C ALA A 219 -0.03 -3.24 -15.91
N PRO A 220 -0.71 -3.97 -15.01
CA PRO A 220 -1.22 -3.35 -13.79
C PRO A 220 -0.05 -2.95 -12.89
N ILE A 221 -0.21 -1.81 -12.20
CA ILE A 221 0.62 -1.48 -11.05
C ILE A 221 0.47 -2.62 -10.04
N LYS A 222 1.60 -3.06 -9.50
CA LYS A 222 1.66 -4.13 -8.50
C LYS A 222 1.72 -3.59 -7.07
N THR A 223 2.43 -2.49 -6.88
CA THR A 223 2.45 -1.70 -5.65
C THR A 223 2.85 -0.26 -5.98
N PHE A 224 2.36 0.72 -5.23
CA PHE A 224 2.75 2.12 -5.35
C PHE A 224 2.71 2.85 -4.01
N MET A 225 3.37 4.00 -3.95
CA MET A 225 3.29 4.92 -2.83
C MET A 225 3.19 6.37 -3.31
N THR A 226 2.68 7.23 -2.44
CA THR A 226 2.72 8.68 -2.63
C THR A 226 3.95 9.26 -1.99
N THR A 227 4.58 10.24 -2.64
CA THR A 227 5.79 10.87 -2.15
C THR A 227 5.91 12.28 -2.71
N THR A 228 6.85 13.05 -2.16
CA THR A 228 7.26 14.33 -2.75
C THR A 228 8.58 14.14 -3.49
N ILE A 229 8.68 14.62 -4.72
CA ILE A 229 9.91 14.67 -5.54
C ILE A 229 10.05 16.12 -6.00
N ASN A 230 11.17 16.77 -5.69
CA ASN A 230 11.41 18.17 -6.04
C ASN A 230 10.25 19.10 -5.60
N ASN A 231 9.79 18.93 -4.36
CA ASN A 231 8.68 19.69 -3.75
C ASN A 231 7.32 19.57 -4.46
N GLN A 232 7.15 18.58 -5.34
CA GLN A 232 5.89 18.30 -6.01
C GLN A 232 5.36 16.91 -5.63
N PRO A 233 4.04 16.75 -5.44
CA PRO A 233 3.42 15.48 -5.12
C PRO A 233 3.49 14.52 -6.32
N HIS A 234 3.99 13.31 -6.07
CA HIS A 234 4.20 12.28 -7.06
C HIS A 234 3.71 10.93 -6.55
N ILE A 235 3.43 10.04 -7.48
CA ILE A 235 3.27 8.61 -7.25
C ILE A 235 4.52 7.91 -7.78
N ILE A 236 5.05 7.00 -6.97
CA ILE A 236 6.05 6.03 -7.39
C ILE A 236 5.36 4.68 -7.47
N ALA A 237 5.31 4.10 -8.66
CA ALA A 237 4.64 2.84 -8.93
C ALA A 237 5.63 1.82 -9.50
N SER A 238 5.43 0.56 -9.15
CA SER A 238 6.22 -0.56 -9.67
C SER A 238 5.30 -1.62 -10.28
N TYR A 239 5.76 -2.26 -11.36
CA TYR A 239 4.95 -3.17 -12.18
C TYR A 239 5.58 -4.56 -12.20
N THR A 240 4.88 -5.55 -12.78
CA THR A 240 5.49 -6.86 -13.06
C THR A 240 6.73 -6.69 -13.95
N CYS A 241 7.78 -7.48 -13.70
CA CYS A 241 9.16 -7.30 -14.17
C CYS A 241 9.92 -6.10 -13.58
N THR A 242 9.33 -5.39 -12.61
CA THR A 242 9.93 -4.31 -11.82
C THR A 242 10.49 -3.09 -12.56
N PRO A 243 9.79 -2.50 -13.54
CA PRO A 243 10.04 -1.11 -13.87
C PRO A 243 9.54 -0.22 -12.69
N LEU A 244 10.37 0.73 -12.28
CA LEU A 244 10.02 1.78 -11.31
C LEU A 244 9.68 3.05 -12.07
N VAL A 245 8.49 3.58 -11.84
CA VAL A 245 7.93 4.67 -12.63
C VAL A 245 7.39 5.77 -11.73
N VAL A 246 7.66 7.01 -12.13
CA VAL A 246 7.22 8.22 -11.44
C VAL A 246 6.12 8.92 -12.24
N PHE A 247 5.05 9.30 -11.56
CA PHE A 247 3.93 10.07 -12.11
C PHE A 247 3.69 11.34 -11.27
N PRO A 248 3.73 12.54 -11.86
CA PRO A 248 3.28 13.75 -11.19
C PRO A 248 1.78 13.64 -10.87
N MET A 249 1.37 13.88 -9.63
CA MET A 249 -0.06 13.74 -9.27
C MET A 249 -0.96 14.72 -10.05
N ASN A 250 -0.45 15.89 -10.42
CA ASN A 250 -1.18 16.86 -11.24
C ASN A 250 -1.40 16.43 -12.70
N SER A 251 -0.70 15.39 -13.17
CA SER A 251 -0.89 14.84 -14.52
C SER A 251 -2.04 13.83 -14.60
N LEU A 252 -2.47 13.29 -13.46
CA LEU A 252 -3.52 12.27 -13.35
C LEU A 252 -4.92 12.90 -13.40
N ASN A 253 -5.24 13.44 -14.57
CA ASN A 253 -6.52 14.10 -14.82
C ASN A 253 -7.57 13.10 -15.33
N PRO A 254 -8.87 13.31 -14.98
CA PRO A 254 -9.96 12.47 -15.47
C PRO A 254 -9.95 12.29 -16.99
N GLY A 255 -9.97 11.04 -17.47
CA GLY A 255 -9.98 10.69 -18.89
C GLY A 255 -8.66 10.94 -19.62
N ALA A 256 -7.63 11.48 -18.95
CA ALA A 256 -6.34 11.72 -19.57
C ALA A 256 -5.52 10.43 -19.70
N HIS A 257 -4.69 10.39 -20.74
CA HIS A 257 -3.65 9.39 -20.91
C HIS A 257 -2.33 9.91 -20.37
N THR A 258 -1.85 9.32 -19.26
CA THR A 258 -0.66 9.78 -18.55
C THR A 258 0.53 8.87 -18.83
N LYS A 259 1.57 9.45 -19.43
CA LYS A 259 2.84 8.76 -19.66
C LYS A 259 3.76 8.92 -18.45
N GLY A 260 4.14 7.81 -17.84
CA GLY A 260 5.03 7.78 -16.69
C GLY A 260 6.50 7.90 -17.07
N ARG A 261 7.29 8.52 -16.19
CA ARG A 261 8.75 8.55 -16.32
C ARG A 261 9.32 7.29 -15.69
N THR A 262 9.83 6.38 -16.53
CA THR A 262 10.46 5.15 -16.05
C THR A 262 11.85 5.50 -15.54
N VAL A 263 12.04 5.45 -14.22
CA VAL A 263 13.28 5.88 -13.56
C VAL A 263 14.24 4.72 -13.33
N ALA A 264 13.74 3.49 -13.27
CA ALA A 264 14.60 2.31 -13.21
C ALA A 264 13.93 1.07 -13.84
N GLU A 265 14.77 0.17 -14.35
CA GLU A 265 14.48 -1.25 -14.54
C GLU A 265 15.25 -1.99 -13.45
N LEU A 266 14.53 -2.54 -12.47
CA LEU A 266 15.13 -3.18 -11.29
C LEU A 266 15.40 -4.68 -11.51
N GLY A 267 15.18 -5.13 -12.74
CA GLY A 267 15.60 -6.41 -13.28
C GLY A 267 14.47 -7.41 -13.36
N ASN A 268 14.14 -7.77 -14.60
CA ASN A 268 13.05 -8.65 -14.99
C ASN A 268 13.01 -10.02 -14.30
N TRP A 269 11.91 -10.75 -14.52
CA TRP A 269 11.55 -11.97 -13.75
C TRP A 269 11.33 -11.72 -12.27
N ASN A 270 10.99 -10.49 -11.92
CA ASN A 270 10.72 -10.06 -10.56
C ASN A 270 9.35 -9.39 -10.49
N THR A 271 8.67 -9.50 -9.36
CA THR A 271 7.42 -8.79 -9.10
C THR A 271 7.58 -8.00 -7.81
N PRO A 272 7.32 -6.68 -7.83
CA PRO A 272 7.35 -5.88 -6.61
C PRO A 272 6.14 -6.26 -5.77
N LEU A 273 6.35 -6.41 -4.47
CA LEU A 273 5.33 -6.88 -3.53
C LEU A 273 4.81 -5.72 -2.71
N ASP A 274 5.73 -4.93 -2.14
CA ASP A 274 5.40 -3.73 -1.36
C ASP A 274 6.46 -2.64 -1.52
N ILE A 275 6.06 -1.42 -1.22
CA ILE A 275 6.91 -0.24 -1.26
C ILE A 275 6.60 0.68 -0.07
N ILE A 276 7.65 1.07 0.65
CA ILE A 276 7.54 2.08 1.72
C ILE A 276 8.65 3.12 1.60
N GLU A 277 8.42 4.28 2.22
CA GLU A 277 9.45 5.29 2.40
C GLU A 277 9.84 5.41 3.88
N MET A 278 11.14 5.52 4.09
CA MET A 278 11.73 5.76 5.41
C MET A 278 12.76 6.89 5.35
N THR A 279 12.94 7.55 6.48
CA THR A 279 13.89 8.65 6.63
C THR A 279 14.95 8.30 7.66
N LYS A 280 16.20 8.66 7.38
CA LYS A 280 17.30 8.63 8.34
C LYS A 280 18.29 9.74 8.04
N ASP A 281 18.70 10.47 9.08
CA ASP A 281 19.68 11.56 9.00
C ASP A 281 19.32 12.60 7.92
N GLY A 282 18.03 12.94 7.83
CA GLY A 282 17.49 13.88 6.82
C GLY A 282 17.41 13.32 5.39
N LYS A 283 17.87 12.08 5.16
CA LYS A 283 17.83 11.42 3.84
C LYS A 283 16.65 10.48 3.76
N ARG A 284 16.00 10.46 2.59
CA ARG A 284 14.80 9.67 2.30
C ARG A 284 15.16 8.47 1.43
N TYR A 285 14.64 7.31 1.79
CA TYR A 285 14.91 6.04 1.15
C TYR A 285 13.61 5.30 0.88
N ILE A 286 13.50 4.74 -0.31
CA ILE A 286 12.45 3.81 -0.68
C ILE A 286 12.96 2.40 -0.39
N LEU A 287 12.15 1.61 0.31
CA LEU A 287 12.34 0.19 0.47
C LEU A 287 11.32 -0.55 -0.37
N MET A 288 11.77 -1.50 -1.19
CA MET A 288 10.88 -2.29 -2.06
C MET A 288 11.09 -3.78 -1.83
N ALA A 289 10.02 -4.45 -1.42
CA ALA A 289 9.95 -5.90 -1.33
C ALA A 289 9.68 -6.52 -2.71
N ASN A 290 10.23 -7.69 -2.96
CA ASN A 290 10.33 -8.27 -4.30
C ASN A 290 10.16 -9.79 -4.23
N SER A 291 9.54 -10.38 -5.25
CA SER A 291 9.29 -11.83 -5.30
C SER A 291 10.55 -12.66 -5.52
N ASN A 292 11.51 -12.15 -6.31
CA ASN A 292 12.71 -12.88 -6.73
C ASN A 292 14.01 -12.11 -6.46
N ARG A 293 13.96 -11.06 -5.61
CA ARG A 293 15.11 -10.26 -5.23
C ARG A 293 15.05 -9.93 -3.75
N ALA A 294 16.20 -9.56 -3.19
CA ALA A 294 16.25 -9.05 -1.83
C ALA A 294 15.51 -7.71 -1.72
N LEU A 295 15.24 -7.28 -0.49
CA LEU A 295 14.70 -5.96 -0.20
C LEU A 295 15.65 -4.91 -0.76
N MET A 296 15.15 -4.09 -1.67
CA MET A 296 15.95 -3.03 -2.30
C MET A 296 15.83 -1.74 -1.51
N LYS A 297 16.93 -1.00 -1.39
CA LYS A 297 16.99 0.37 -0.90
C LYS A 297 17.38 1.31 -2.03
N ILE A 298 16.53 2.30 -2.31
CA ILE A 298 16.74 3.33 -3.33
C ILE A 298 16.72 4.69 -2.66
N LYS A 299 17.64 5.60 -3.00
CA LYS A 299 17.60 6.97 -2.48
C LYS A 299 16.60 7.80 -3.27
N VAL A 300 15.77 8.55 -2.58
CA VAL A 300 14.85 9.48 -3.25
C VAL A 300 15.61 10.57 -4.01
N SER A 301 16.77 11.00 -3.49
CA SER A 301 17.65 11.98 -4.16
C SER A 301 18.12 11.54 -5.54
N ASP A 302 18.32 10.23 -5.73
CA ASP A 302 18.81 9.68 -7.00
C ASP A 302 17.67 9.69 -8.04
N ILE A 303 16.42 9.50 -7.58
CA ILE A 303 15.21 9.65 -8.41
C ILE A 303 14.95 11.12 -8.78
N GLU A 304 15.21 12.05 -7.84
CA GLU A 304 15.12 13.49 -8.04
C GLU A 304 16.14 13.99 -9.07
N ALA A 305 17.36 13.46 -9.00
CA ALA A 305 18.43 13.77 -9.95
C ALA A 305 18.25 13.13 -11.34
N PHE A 306 17.52 12.01 -11.43
CA PHE A 306 17.28 11.29 -12.68
C PHE A 306 16.25 11.99 -13.57
N ASN A 307 16.67 13.04 -14.29
CA ASN A 307 15.79 13.85 -15.13
C ASN A 307 15.43 13.23 -16.50
N THR A 308 15.92 12.02 -16.80
CA THR A 308 15.61 11.29 -18.04
C THR A 308 14.57 10.18 -17.79
N SER A 309 14.25 9.41 -18.82
CA SER A 309 13.46 8.17 -18.70
C SER A 309 14.24 7.03 -19.33
N VAL A 310 14.24 5.87 -18.68
CA VAL A 310 14.62 4.61 -19.33
C VAL A 310 13.70 4.42 -20.53
N ASN A 311 14.29 4.31 -21.71
CA ASN A 311 13.60 4.19 -23.01
C ASN A 311 14.32 3.22 -23.97
N THR A 312 15.31 2.48 -23.46
CA THR A 312 16.08 1.50 -24.20
C THR A 312 15.88 0.12 -23.60
N ARG A 313 15.78 -0.90 -24.45
CA ARG A 313 15.57 -2.28 -24.01
C ARG A 313 16.79 -2.79 -23.23
N VAL A 314 16.55 -3.33 -22.04
CA VAL A 314 17.57 -4.08 -21.29
C VAL A 314 17.60 -5.51 -21.83
N LYS A 315 18.70 -5.85 -22.53
CA LYS A 315 18.86 -7.16 -23.18
C LYS A 315 19.37 -8.24 -22.23
N GLU A 316 20.13 -7.84 -21.22
CA GLU A 316 20.66 -8.76 -20.23
C GLU A 316 19.53 -9.32 -19.36
N ARG A 317 19.53 -10.65 -19.17
CA ARG A 317 18.58 -11.30 -18.28
C ARG A 317 18.84 -10.84 -16.85
N ALA A 318 17.80 -10.42 -16.14
CA ALA A 318 17.89 -9.85 -14.80
C ALA A 318 18.78 -8.58 -14.72
N GLY A 319 19.12 -7.98 -15.87
CA GLY A 319 19.89 -6.74 -15.94
C GLY A 319 19.09 -5.54 -15.48
N THR A 320 19.78 -4.48 -15.07
CA THR A 320 19.19 -3.28 -14.48
C THR A 320 19.53 -2.04 -15.31
N SER A 321 18.76 -0.97 -15.15
CA SER A 321 19.02 0.32 -15.83
C SER A 321 18.38 1.47 -15.07
N GLY A 322 18.89 2.69 -15.21
CA GLY A 322 18.35 3.88 -14.55
C GLY A 322 18.94 4.12 -13.17
N VAL A 323 18.09 4.47 -12.20
CA VAL A 323 18.49 4.74 -10.82
C VAL A 323 19.03 3.47 -10.13
N ASP A 324 20.17 3.61 -9.45
CA ASP A 324 20.80 2.53 -8.71
C ASP A 324 20.05 2.17 -7.41
N PHE A 325 20.29 0.95 -6.94
CA PHE A 325 19.74 0.46 -5.67
C PHE A 325 20.76 -0.40 -4.92
N ILE A 326 20.54 -0.54 -3.61
CA ILE A 326 21.32 -1.42 -2.73
C ILE A 326 20.43 -2.56 -2.29
N ASN A 327 20.87 -3.80 -2.47
CA ASN A 327 20.23 -4.97 -1.87
C ASN A 327 20.56 -5.03 -0.38
N LEU A 328 19.53 -4.98 0.46
CA LEU A 328 19.64 -5.21 1.89
C LEU A 328 19.61 -6.72 2.18
N PRO A 329 20.14 -7.20 3.33
CA PRO A 329 20.19 -8.64 3.63
C PRO A 329 18.84 -9.19 4.12
N PHE A 330 17.75 -8.82 3.47
CA PHE A 330 16.41 -9.35 3.68
C PHE A 330 15.94 -10.01 2.38
N VAL A 331 15.96 -11.34 2.35
CA VAL A 331 15.51 -12.13 1.20
C VAL A 331 14.12 -12.68 1.45
N ASN A 332 13.33 -12.90 0.39
CA ASN A 332 11.97 -13.46 0.47
C ASN A 332 11.02 -12.68 1.41
N VAL A 333 11.14 -11.36 1.42
CA VAL A 333 10.15 -10.49 2.08
C VAL A 333 8.89 -10.51 1.23
N GLN A 334 7.78 -10.92 1.82
CA GLN A 334 6.48 -11.08 1.14
C GLN A 334 5.52 -9.94 1.44
N GLN A 335 5.63 -9.34 2.63
CA GLN A 335 4.85 -8.18 3.04
C GLN A 335 5.74 -7.19 3.79
N LEU A 336 5.53 -5.89 3.65
CA LEU A 336 6.35 -4.83 4.25
C LEU A 336 5.53 -3.57 4.52
N ASP A 337 5.59 -3.06 5.74
CA ASP A 337 5.04 -1.74 6.05
C ASP A 337 5.88 -0.99 7.10
N LYS A 338 5.72 0.33 7.16
CA LYS A 338 6.37 1.21 8.13
C LYS A 338 5.69 1.06 9.49
N LEU A 339 6.45 0.56 10.47
CA LEU A 339 5.94 0.42 11.85
C LEU A 339 5.92 1.76 12.58
N ASN A 340 6.97 2.56 12.39
CA ASN A 340 7.13 3.92 12.89
C ASN A 340 8.30 4.60 12.15
N ASP A 341 8.72 5.79 12.57
CA ASP A 341 9.79 6.53 11.89
C ASP A 341 11.15 5.85 11.91
N THR A 342 11.37 4.92 12.84
CA THR A 342 12.66 4.24 13.02
C THR A 342 12.62 2.76 12.69
N GLN A 343 11.44 2.18 12.44
CA GLN A 343 11.26 0.74 12.27
C GLN A 343 10.27 0.42 11.17
N PHE A 344 10.50 -0.74 10.55
CA PHE A 344 9.57 -1.36 9.62
C PHE A 344 9.26 -2.78 10.09
N VAL A 345 8.06 -3.24 9.78
CA VAL A 345 7.58 -4.60 10.01
C VAL A 345 7.49 -5.30 8.66
N PHE A 346 7.80 -6.58 8.64
CA PHE A 346 7.77 -7.35 7.42
C PHE A 346 7.48 -8.81 7.70
N ILE A 347 6.91 -9.47 6.70
CA ILE A 347 6.74 -10.91 6.66
C ILE A 347 7.79 -11.51 5.74
N GLN A 348 8.50 -12.53 6.20
CA GLN A 348 9.61 -13.14 5.49
C GLN A 348 9.47 -14.66 5.46
N ARG A 349 9.67 -15.26 4.28
CA ARG A 349 9.90 -16.72 4.18
C ARG A 349 11.33 -17.03 4.59
N GLU A 350 11.51 -17.67 5.74
CA GLU A 350 12.83 -18.06 6.23
C GLU A 350 13.36 -19.34 5.55
N ALA A 351 14.65 -19.62 5.70
CA ALA A 351 15.31 -20.77 5.09
C ALA A 351 14.74 -22.14 5.54
N ASN A 352 14.08 -22.18 6.69
CA ASN A 352 13.36 -23.35 7.21
C ASN A 352 11.97 -23.53 6.58
N GLY A 353 11.59 -22.69 5.61
CA GLY A 353 10.29 -22.70 4.94
C GLY A 353 9.16 -22.01 5.72
N LYS A 354 9.38 -21.54 6.95
CA LYS A 354 8.34 -20.87 7.75
C LYS A 354 8.16 -19.41 7.35
N LEU A 355 6.92 -18.93 7.47
CA LEU A 355 6.58 -17.54 7.23
C LEU A 355 6.60 -16.76 8.55
N ALA A 356 7.62 -15.93 8.76
CA ALA A 356 7.82 -15.21 10.01
C ALA A 356 7.44 -13.73 9.90
N LEU A 357 6.76 -13.18 10.92
CA LEU A 357 6.56 -11.74 11.09
C LEU A 357 7.72 -11.20 11.92
N LYS A 358 8.41 -10.17 11.43
CA LYS A 358 9.62 -9.61 12.05
C LYS A 358 9.61 -8.09 11.96
N THR A 359 10.46 -7.47 12.78
CA THR A 359 10.75 -6.04 12.71
C THR A 359 12.23 -5.82 12.48
N SER A 360 12.55 -4.70 11.83
CA SER A 360 13.91 -4.20 11.69
C SER A 360 13.89 -2.68 11.80
N SER A 361 15.08 -2.06 11.89
CA SER A 361 15.19 -0.61 12.08
C SER A 361 15.81 0.09 10.89
N ASN A 362 15.67 1.41 10.88
CA ASN A 362 16.31 2.31 9.92
C ASN A 362 17.84 2.29 9.98
N ARG A 363 18.47 1.49 10.86
CA ARG A 363 19.94 1.31 10.88
C ARG A 363 20.50 0.83 9.54
N TRP A 364 19.67 0.16 8.74
CA TRP A 364 20.00 -0.34 7.40
C TRP A 364 19.94 0.73 6.30
N LEU A 365 19.39 1.91 6.61
CA LEU A 365 19.31 3.08 5.72
C LEU A 365 20.62 3.86 5.79
#